data_AF-A0A529M726-F1
#
_entry.id   AF-A0A529M726-F1
#
_cell.length_a   1.000
_cell.length_b   1.000
_cell.length_c   1.000
_cell.angle_alpha   90.00
_cell.angle_beta   90.00
_cell.angle_gamma   90.00
#
_symmetry.space_group_name_H-M   'P 1'
#
loop_
_entity.id
_entity.type
_entity.pdbx_description
1 polymer ?
#
loop_
_entity_poly.entity_id
_entity_poly.type
_entity_poly.pdbx_seq_one_letter_code
_entity_poly.pdbx_strand_id
1 'polypeptide(L)'
;FRVGIISQPDWQSAEPFKALGRPRLFFGVTGGNLDSMVNRYTSDRKLRHDDAYTAGGEGGKRPDRCTIVYTQRCREAFKDVPIVLGGIEASLRRIAHYDYWSDKVRRSILADAKADLLIYGNAERAVVEVANRLAAGDTPRQLDAIRGVALFRRVPEHFTELHA
;
A
#
# COMPACT_ATOMS: atom_id res chain seq x y z
N PHE A 1 -12.23 14.39 -8.66
CA PHE A 1 -12.73 13.14 -8.04
C PHE A 1 -13.25 13.44 -6.64
N ARG A 2 -14.16 12.62 -6.09
CA ARG A 2 -14.53 12.65 -4.66
C ARG A 2 -13.70 11.62 -3.93
N VAL A 3 -13.02 12.02 -2.85
CA VAL A 3 -12.11 11.17 -2.07
C VAL A 3 -12.59 11.16 -0.63
N GLY A 4 -12.77 9.96 -0.07
CA GLY A 4 -13.02 9.75 1.35
C GLY A 4 -11.74 9.29 2.03
N ILE A 5 -11.52 9.72 3.27
CA ILE A 5 -10.34 9.37 4.06
C ILE A 5 -10.80 8.65 5.33
N ILE A 6 -10.26 7.45 5.55
CA ILE A 6 -10.38 6.71 6.81
C ILE A 6 -9.02 6.78 7.48
N SER A 7 -8.87 7.66 8.47
CA SER A 7 -7.59 7.88 9.16
C SER A 7 -7.44 6.89 10.31
N GLN A 8 -6.35 6.12 10.29
CA GLN A 8 -5.98 5.17 11.34
C GLN A 8 -7.13 4.25 11.79
N PRO A 9 -7.83 3.56 10.86
CA PRO A 9 -8.88 2.62 11.23
C PRO A 9 -8.34 1.51 12.13
N ASP A 10 -9.18 1.06 13.07
CA ASP A 10 -8.89 -0.17 13.81
C ASP A 10 -8.82 -1.35 12.82
N TRP A 11 -7.70 -2.06 12.86
CA TRP A 11 -7.36 -3.12 11.92
C TRP A 11 -7.65 -4.52 12.46
N GLN A 12 -8.25 -4.62 13.64
CA GLN A 12 -8.66 -5.90 14.20
C GLN A 12 -9.85 -6.51 13.43
N SER A 13 -10.61 -5.70 12.69
CA SER A 13 -11.71 -6.13 11.82
C SER A 13 -11.77 -5.33 10.51
N ALA A 14 -12.58 -5.79 9.55
CA ALA A 14 -12.84 -5.07 8.32
C ALA A 14 -13.94 -4.00 8.44
N GLU A 15 -14.71 -3.97 9.53
CA GLU A 15 -15.85 -3.05 9.69
C GLU A 15 -15.46 -1.57 9.58
N PRO A 16 -14.36 -1.09 10.22
CA PRO A 16 -13.93 0.30 10.06
C PRO A 16 -13.62 0.69 8.61
N PHE A 17 -13.22 -0.27 7.78
CA PHE A 17 -12.90 -0.05 6.36
C PHE A 17 -14.15 0.03 5.48
N LYS A 18 -15.35 -0.26 6.02
CA LYS A 18 -16.65 -0.12 5.36
C LYS A 18 -17.34 1.21 5.66
N ALA A 19 -16.80 2.05 6.56
CA ALA A 19 -17.46 3.24 7.08
C ALA A 19 -17.93 4.24 6.00
N LEU A 20 -17.21 4.32 4.88
CA LEU A 20 -17.55 5.21 3.75
C LEU A 20 -18.26 4.48 2.59
N GLY A 21 -18.61 3.21 2.78
CA GLY A 21 -19.18 2.34 1.75
C GLY A 21 -18.14 1.86 0.73
N ARG A 22 -18.64 1.22 -0.34
CA ARG A 22 -17.81 0.67 -1.41
C ARG A 22 -17.22 1.79 -2.27
N PRO A 23 -15.88 1.89 -2.42
CA PRO A 23 -15.29 2.86 -3.34
C PRO A 23 -15.72 2.62 -4.78
N ARG A 24 -15.96 3.72 -5.52
CA ARG A 24 -16.32 3.65 -6.93
C ARG A 24 -15.16 3.24 -7.83
N LEU A 25 -13.93 3.64 -7.51
CA LEU A 25 -12.76 3.42 -8.36
C LEU A 25 -11.77 2.42 -7.72
N PHE A 26 -11.24 2.74 -6.55
CA PHE A 26 -10.25 1.91 -5.87
C PHE A 26 -10.12 2.32 -4.39
N PHE A 27 -9.50 1.44 -3.59
CA PHE A 27 -8.92 1.80 -2.29
C PHE A 27 -7.49 2.30 -2.47
N GLY A 28 -7.20 3.50 -2.00
CA GLY A 28 -5.83 3.98 -1.82
C GLY A 28 -5.33 3.63 -0.42
N VAL A 29 -4.23 2.88 -0.30
CA VAL A 29 -3.70 2.42 0.99
C VAL A 29 -2.28 2.94 1.19
N THR A 30 -2.02 3.50 2.38
CA THR A 30 -0.70 3.96 2.81
C THR A 30 -0.48 3.73 4.30
N GLY A 31 0.76 3.46 4.71
CA GLY A 31 1.18 3.40 6.11
C GLY A 31 1.29 4.77 6.80
N GLY A 32 1.14 5.85 6.04
CA GLY A 32 1.28 7.24 6.51
C GLY A 32 2.63 7.86 6.12
N ASN A 33 3.00 8.92 6.85
CA ASN A 33 4.20 9.72 6.56
C ASN A 33 5.52 9.06 6.92
N LEU A 34 5.50 7.95 7.66
CA LEU A 34 6.68 7.19 8.05
C LEU A 34 6.38 5.69 7.93
N ASP A 35 7.42 4.89 7.74
CA ASP A 35 7.30 3.44 7.82
C ASP A 35 6.77 3.00 9.19
N SER A 36 5.77 2.12 9.24
CA SER A 36 5.09 1.81 10.49
C SER A 36 5.97 1.06 11.50
N MET A 37 6.97 0.30 11.02
CA MET A 37 7.95 -0.33 11.90
C MET A 37 8.91 0.70 12.48
N VAL A 38 9.46 1.59 11.64
CA VAL A 38 10.34 2.68 12.10
C VAL A 38 9.62 3.65 13.02
N ASN A 39 8.31 3.83 12.86
CA ASN A 39 7.52 4.66 13.75
C ASN A 39 7.37 4.01 15.14
N ARG A 40 7.02 2.72 15.16
CA ARG A 40 6.74 1.97 16.40
C ARG A 40 7.99 1.53 17.16
N TYR A 41 9.13 1.34 16.49
CA TYR A 41 10.34 0.79 17.09
C TYR A 41 11.59 1.63 16.82
N THR A 42 12.45 1.74 17.83
CA THR A 42 13.80 2.32 17.69
C THR A 42 14.69 1.41 16.82
N SER A 43 15.85 1.91 16.41
CA SER A 43 16.87 1.11 15.69
C SER A 43 17.28 -0.15 16.45
N ASP A 44 17.28 -0.06 17.78
CA ASP A 44 17.57 -1.16 18.72
C ASP A 44 16.34 -2.05 18.99
N ARG A 45 15.28 -1.91 18.19
CA ARG A 45 14.02 -2.67 18.28
C ARG A 45 13.25 -2.47 19.59
N LYS A 46 13.48 -1.37 20.31
CA LYS A 46 12.68 -1.01 21.49
C LYS A 46 11.40 -0.31 21.06
N LEU A 47 10.29 -0.60 21.75
CA LEU A 47 9.01 0.02 21.49
C LEU A 47 9.04 1.53 21.84
N ARG A 48 8.51 2.37 20.95
CA ARG A 48 8.19 3.77 21.28
C ARG A 48 6.82 3.87 21.93
N HIS A 49 6.69 4.78 22.88
CA HIS A 49 5.44 5.02 23.60
C HIS A 49 4.59 6.10 22.92
N ASP A 50 5.18 6.86 22.00
CA ASP A 50 4.59 7.97 21.28
C ASP A 50 4.63 7.76 19.75
N ASP A 51 3.75 8.47 19.04
CA ASP A 51 3.71 8.52 17.58
C ASP A 51 3.48 9.96 17.12
N ALA A 52 4.54 10.59 16.59
CA ALA A 52 4.53 11.98 16.14
C ALA A 52 3.53 12.27 15.01
N TYR A 53 3.03 11.24 14.32
CA TYR A 53 2.08 11.36 13.21
C TYR A 53 0.65 10.98 13.61
N THR A 54 0.42 10.64 14.87
CA THR A 54 -0.90 10.34 15.41
C THR A 54 -1.43 11.55 16.19
N ALA A 55 -2.73 11.82 16.08
CA ALA A 55 -3.37 12.89 16.83
C ALA A 55 -3.12 12.72 18.35
N GLY A 56 -2.63 13.77 19.00
CA GLY A 56 -2.28 13.73 20.43
C GLY A 56 -0.99 12.97 20.76
N GLY A 57 -0.23 12.49 19.76
CA GLY A 57 1.01 11.75 20.00
C GLY A 57 0.80 10.31 20.49
N GLU A 58 -0.43 9.80 20.45
CA GLU A 58 -0.77 8.48 21.00
C GLU A 58 -0.05 7.34 20.24
N GLY A 59 0.73 6.55 20.96
CA GLY A 59 1.35 5.35 20.42
C GLY A 59 0.33 4.24 20.10
N GLY A 60 0.72 3.32 19.22
CA GLY A 60 -0.02 2.07 19.01
C GLY A 60 -1.33 2.17 18.22
N LYS A 61 -1.55 3.27 17.47
CA LYS A 61 -2.73 3.45 16.60
C LYS A 61 -2.56 2.92 15.17
N ARG A 62 -1.48 2.20 14.88
CA ARG A 62 -1.24 1.56 13.57
C ARG A 62 -0.61 0.18 13.76
N PRO A 63 -0.89 -0.78 12.88
CA PRO A 63 -0.22 -2.07 12.91
C PRO A 63 1.22 -1.99 12.38
N ASP A 64 2.00 -2.99 12.77
CA ASP A 64 3.26 -3.33 12.12
C ASP A 64 2.99 -3.71 10.68
N ARG A 65 3.82 -3.21 9.75
CA ARG A 65 3.63 -3.36 8.29
C ARG A 65 2.24 -2.90 7.85
N CYS A 66 1.93 -1.67 8.21
CA CYS A 66 0.59 -1.08 8.16
C CYS A 66 -0.07 -1.24 6.79
N THR A 67 0.68 -0.94 5.73
CA THR A 67 0.20 -1.04 4.35
C THR A 67 -0.30 -2.45 4.00
N ILE A 68 0.35 -3.51 4.48
CA ILE A 68 -0.07 -4.90 4.23
C ILE A 68 -1.38 -5.19 4.96
N VAL A 69 -1.43 -4.85 6.26
CA VAL A 69 -2.60 -5.13 7.11
C VAL A 69 -3.83 -4.38 6.60
N TYR A 70 -3.70 -3.09 6.31
CA TYR A 70 -4.80 -2.28 5.79
C TYR A 70 -5.28 -2.79 4.43
N THR A 71 -4.37 -3.23 3.56
CA THR A 71 -4.75 -3.84 2.27
C THR A 71 -5.59 -5.10 2.46
N GLN A 72 -5.22 -5.96 3.41
CA GLN A 72 -5.99 -7.16 3.71
C GLN A 72 -7.39 -6.82 4.22
N ARG A 73 -7.53 -5.80 5.07
CA ARG A 73 -8.83 -5.33 5.56
C ARG A 73 -9.68 -4.68 4.47
N CYS A 74 -9.09 -3.90 3.57
CA CYS A 74 -9.79 -3.40 2.38
C CYS A 74 -10.30 -4.55 1.50
N ARG A 75 -9.48 -5.61 1.31
CA ARG A 75 -9.87 -6.78 0.52
C ARG A 75 -10.97 -7.60 1.19
N GLU A 76 -10.94 -7.73 2.51
CA GLU A 76 -12.00 -8.36 3.31
C GLU A 76 -13.30 -7.55 3.26
N ALA A 77 -13.21 -6.22 3.33
CA ALA A 77 -14.37 -5.32 3.25
C ALA A 77 -15.05 -5.38 1.88
N PHE A 78 -14.27 -5.32 0.77
CA PHE A 78 -14.79 -5.39 -0.59
C PHE A 78 -13.81 -6.10 -1.53
N LYS A 79 -14.07 -7.40 -1.77
CA LYS A 79 -13.18 -8.31 -2.50
C LYS A 79 -12.78 -7.82 -3.90
N ASP A 80 -13.70 -7.26 -4.67
CA ASP A 80 -13.48 -6.95 -6.09
C ASP A 80 -13.11 -5.48 -6.36
N VAL A 81 -12.87 -4.69 -5.30
CA VAL A 81 -12.43 -3.30 -5.48
C VAL A 81 -10.91 -3.30 -5.72
N PRO A 82 -10.41 -2.61 -6.75
CA PRO A 82 -8.97 -2.45 -6.95
C PRO A 82 -8.30 -1.80 -5.73
N ILE A 83 -7.12 -2.26 -5.37
CA ILE A 83 -6.32 -1.67 -4.29
C ILE A 83 -5.00 -1.12 -4.84
N VAL A 84 -4.77 0.15 -4.57
CA VAL A 84 -3.60 0.92 -5.02
C VAL A 84 -2.78 1.32 -3.79
N LEU A 85 -1.55 0.83 -3.71
CA LEU A 85 -0.61 1.16 -2.63
C LEU A 85 0.11 2.47 -2.92
N GLY A 86 0.46 3.20 -1.87
CA GLY A 86 1.29 4.40 -1.97
C GLY A 86 1.97 4.77 -0.66
N GLY A 87 2.75 5.86 -0.73
CA GLY A 87 3.54 6.37 0.39
C GLY A 87 4.89 5.67 0.55
N ILE A 88 5.63 6.08 1.58
CA ILE A 88 7.04 5.71 1.77
C ILE A 88 7.21 4.21 1.98
N GLU A 89 6.39 3.62 2.85
CA GLU A 89 6.42 2.18 3.14
C GLU A 89 6.26 1.32 1.87
N ALA A 90 5.31 1.67 1.00
CA ALA A 90 5.12 0.95 -0.26
C ALA A 90 6.27 1.21 -1.24
N SER A 91 6.65 2.49 -1.42
CA SER A 91 7.64 2.92 -2.41
C SER A 91 9.01 2.27 -2.23
N LEU A 92 9.47 2.15 -0.98
CA LEU A 92 10.76 1.55 -0.63
C LEU A 92 10.75 0.03 -0.78
N ARG A 93 9.57 -0.61 -0.69
CA ARG A 93 9.39 -2.06 -0.75
C ARG A 93 8.81 -2.55 -2.08
N ARG A 94 8.85 -1.72 -3.13
CA ARG A 94 8.24 -2.01 -4.44
C ARG A 94 8.90 -3.17 -5.19
N ILE A 95 10.17 -3.44 -4.92
CA ILE A 95 10.94 -4.59 -5.45
C ILE A 95 11.40 -5.48 -4.29
N ALA A 96 12.07 -6.58 -4.62
CA ALA A 96 12.74 -7.38 -3.60
C ALA A 96 13.69 -6.49 -2.78
N HIS A 97 13.65 -6.62 -1.47
CA HIS A 97 14.39 -5.77 -0.54
C HIS A 97 14.83 -6.57 0.68
N TYR A 98 15.94 -6.17 1.28
CA TYR A 98 16.35 -6.68 2.58
C TYR A 98 15.50 -6.03 3.68
N ASP A 99 14.86 -6.86 4.50
CA ASP A 99 14.04 -6.42 5.62
C ASP A 99 14.80 -6.58 6.94
N TYR A 100 15.33 -5.47 7.44
CA TYR A 100 16.11 -5.43 8.69
C TYR A 100 15.37 -6.01 9.91
N TRP A 101 14.05 -5.89 9.96
CA TRP A 101 13.23 -6.37 11.08
C TRP A 101 13.19 -7.89 11.18
N SER A 102 13.24 -8.59 10.04
CA SER A 102 13.18 -10.04 9.98
C SER A 102 14.42 -10.71 9.41
N ASP A 103 15.49 -9.94 9.18
CA ASP A 103 16.81 -10.41 8.74
C ASP A 103 16.75 -11.33 7.50
N LYS A 104 15.99 -10.88 6.49
CA LYS A 104 15.79 -11.65 5.26
C LYS A 104 15.47 -10.77 4.06
N VAL A 105 15.77 -11.28 2.87
CA VAL A 105 15.27 -10.70 1.63
C VAL A 105 13.79 -11.05 1.48
N ARG A 106 12.94 -10.03 1.39
CA ARG A 106 11.52 -10.17 1.10
C ARG A 106 11.26 -9.79 -0.35
N ARG A 107 10.25 -10.42 -0.94
CA ARG A 107 9.69 -10.02 -2.23
C ARG A 107 9.01 -8.64 -2.13
N SER A 108 8.56 -8.13 -3.27
CA SER A 108 7.81 -6.88 -3.34
C SER A 108 6.60 -6.88 -2.40
N ILE A 109 6.34 -5.74 -1.75
CA ILE A 109 5.15 -5.54 -0.92
C ILE A 109 3.85 -5.72 -1.70
N LEU A 110 3.86 -5.51 -3.04
CA LEU A 110 2.71 -5.82 -3.90
C LEU A 110 2.27 -7.29 -3.75
N ALA A 111 3.23 -8.22 -3.66
CA ALA A 111 2.93 -9.64 -3.54
C ALA A 111 2.46 -10.01 -2.13
N ASP A 112 3.05 -9.41 -1.10
CA ASP A 112 2.68 -9.66 0.28
C ASP A 112 1.30 -9.09 0.62
N ALA A 113 0.99 -7.89 0.12
CA ALA A 113 -0.29 -7.22 0.32
C ALA A 113 -1.39 -7.77 -0.60
N LYS A 114 -1.04 -8.42 -1.73
CA LYS A 114 -1.98 -8.80 -2.80
C LYS A 114 -2.77 -7.59 -3.34
N ALA A 115 -2.07 -6.47 -3.48
CA ALA A 115 -2.61 -5.26 -4.09
C ALA A 115 -2.52 -5.33 -5.62
N ASP A 116 -3.30 -4.50 -6.29
CA ASP A 116 -3.38 -4.48 -7.75
C ASP A 116 -2.31 -3.57 -8.37
N LEU A 117 -2.05 -2.42 -7.73
CA LEU A 117 -1.07 -1.43 -8.16
C LEU A 117 -0.29 -0.87 -6.98
N LEU A 118 0.90 -0.34 -7.26
CA LEU A 118 1.68 0.46 -6.33
C LEU A 118 2.16 1.71 -7.06
N ILE A 119 1.93 2.87 -6.47
CA ILE A 119 2.46 4.14 -6.97
C ILE A 119 3.60 4.61 -6.07
N TYR A 120 4.73 4.97 -6.66
CA TYR A 120 5.95 5.32 -5.94
C TYR A 120 6.57 6.65 -6.38
N GLY A 121 7.34 7.26 -5.48
CA GLY A 121 7.95 8.58 -5.69
C GLY A 121 6.92 9.71 -5.60
N ASN A 122 7.16 10.81 -6.32
CA ASN A 122 6.25 11.94 -6.42
C ASN A 122 5.06 11.56 -7.32
N ALA A 123 4.02 11.07 -6.65
CA ALA A 123 2.95 10.29 -7.25
C ALA A 123 1.71 11.11 -7.62
N GLU A 124 1.71 12.43 -7.46
CA GLU A 124 0.52 13.29 -7.60
C GLU A 124 -0.05 13.20 -9.02
N ARG A 125 0.82 13.17 -10.03
CA ARG A 125 0.40 13.01 -11.43
C ARG A 125 -0.03 11.58 -11.73
N ALA A 126 0.69 10.60 -11.20
CA ALA A 126 0.44 9.19 -11.45
C ALA A 126 -0.90 8.72 -10.84
N VAL A 127 -1.25 9.17 -9.62
CA VAL A 127 -2.52 8.81 -8.98
C VAL A 127 -3.73 9.42 -9.70
N VAL A 128 -3.59 10.64 -10.23
CA VAL A 128 -4.64 11.28 -11.04
C VAL A 128 -4.83 10.51 -12.34
N GLU A 129 -3.74 10.13 -13.01
CA GLU A 129 -3.81 9.33 -14.24
C GLU A 129 -4.45 7.96 -14.00
N VAL A 130 -4.04 7.24 -12.94
CA VAL A 130 -4.66 5.97 -12.52
C VAL A 130 -6.16 6.17 -12.28
N ALA A 131 -6.56 7.22 -11.55
CA ALA A 131 -7.97 7.49 -11.28
C ALA A 131 -8.77 7.78 -12.57
N ASN A 132 -8.22 8.55 -13.51
CA ASN A 132 -8.84 8.82 -14.81
C ASN A 132 -9.01 7.53 -15.62
N ARG A 133 -7.97 6.71 -15.73
CA ARG A 133 -7.98 5.46 -16.51
C ARG A 133 -8.96 4.44 -15.94
N LEU A 134 -8.94 4.24 -14.62
CA LEU A 134 -9.93 3.37 -13.95
C LEU A 134 -11.37 3.92 -14.11
N ALA A 135 -11.56 5.23 -14.10
CA ALA A 135 -12.88 5.83 -14.33
C ALA A 135 -13.36 5.68 -15.78
N ALA A 136 -12.44 5.56 -16.75
CA ALA A 136 -12.73 5.28 -18.16
C ALA A 136 -12.99 3.79 -18.44
N GLY A 137 -12.82 2.91 -17.45
CA GLY A 137 -13.10 1.48 -17.56
C GLY A 137 -11.87 0.60 -17.76
N ASP A 138 -10.65 1.17 -17.73
CA ASP A 138 -9.44 0.36 -17.74
C ASP A 138 -9.34 -0.50 -16.48
N THR A 139 -8.75 -1.68 -16.63
CA THR A 139 -8.39 -2.55 -15.51
C THR A 139 -6.99 -2.21 -14.98
N PRO A 140 -6.67 -2.48 -13.71
CA PRO A 140 -5.35 -2.24 -13.15
C PRO A 140 -4.20 -2.81 -13.99
N ARG A 141 -4.38 -3.99 -14.61
CA ARG A 141 -3.34 -4.65 -15.42
C ARG A 141 -2.99 -3.88 -16.70
N GLN A 142 -3.85 -2.99 -17.18
CA GLN A 142 -3.63 -2.16 -18.36
C GLN A 142 -2.89 -0.85 -18.02
N LEU A 143 -2.53 -0.65 -16.74
CA LEU A 143 -1.94 0.59 -16.24
C LEU A 143 -0.40 0.61 -16.24
N ASP A 144 0.25 -0.30 -16.97
CA ASP A 144 1.72 -0.49 -16.95
C ASP A 144 2.50 0.62 -17.67
N ALA A 145 1.86 1.37 -18.56
CA ALA A 145 2.46 2.52 -19.25
C ALA A 145 2.55 3.80 -18.37
N ILE A 146 1.97 3.81 -17.16
CA ILE A 146 1.97 4.99 -16.30
C ILE A 146 3.30 5.08 -15.54
N ARG A 147 4.04 6.18 -15.73
CA ARG A 147 5.28 6.43 -14.98
C ARG A 147 5.02 6.49 -13.48
N GLY A 148 5.87 5.83 -12.69
CA GLY A 148 5.72 5.76 -11.24
C GLY A 148 4.72 4.72 -10.76
N VAL A 149 4.19 3.86 -11.64
CA VAL A 149 3.36 2.71 -11.28
C VAL A 149 4.18 1.42 -11.35
N ALA A 150 3.98 0.55 -10.37
CA ALA A 150 4.47 -0.82 -10.34
C ALA A 150 3.28 -1.79 -10.24
N LEU A 151 3.37 -2.89 -10.97
CA LEU A 151 2.37 -3.95 -11.00
C LEU A 151 3.03 -5.27 -11.41
N PHE A 152 2.38 -6.40 -11.11
CA PHE A 152 2.78 -7.68 -11.68
C PHE A 152 2.20 -7.86 -13.07
N ARG A 153 3.06 -8.18 -14.03
CA ARG A 153 2.69 -8.54 -15.39
C ARG A 153 3.44 -9.78 -15.83
N ARG A 154 2.93 -10.42 -16.89
CA ARG A 154 3.67 -11.49 -17.56
C ARG A 154 4.94 -10.91 -18.17
N VAL A 155 6.00 -11.72 -18.16
CA VAL A 155 7.23 -11.41 -18.88
C VAL A 155 6.86 -11.27 -20.37
N PRO A 156 7.20 -10.14 -21.03
CA PRO A 156 6.91 -9.97 -22.45
C PRO A 156 7.64 -11.02 -23.29
N GLU A 157 7.10 -11.38 -24.46
CA GLU A 157 7.63 -12.46 -25.31
C GLU A 157 9.11 -12.30 -25.70
N HIS A 158 9.59 -11.05 -25.78
CA HIS A 158 10.98 -10.74 -26.15
C HIS A 158 11.94 -10.67 -24.95
N PHE A 159 11.50 -11.05 -23.75
CA PHE A 159 12.31 -11.08 -22.54
C PHE A 159 12.50 -12.53 -22.08
N THR A 160 13.70 -12.88 -21.64
CA THR A 160 13.99 -14.18 -21.03
C THR A 160 13.97 -14.04 -19.53
N GLU A 161 13.13 -14.81 -18.85
CA GLU A 161 13.18 -14.97 -17.40
C GLU A 161 14.35 -15.90 -17.06
N LEU A 162 15.33 -15.40 -16.32
CA LEU A 162 16.42 -16.24 -15.81
C LEU A 162 15.92 -16.96 -14.57
N HIS A 163 15.98 -18.29 -14.57
CA HIS A 163 15.71 -19.09 -13.39
C HIS A 163 16.79 -18.81 -12.33
N ALA A 164 16.36 -18.49 -11.11
CA ALA A 164 17.21 -18.30 -9.94
C ALA A 164 17.43 -19.63 -9.20
#